data_AF-A0A2H9QBB5-F1
#
_entry.id   AF-A0A2H9QBB5-F1
#
_cell.length_a   1.000
_cell.length_b   1.000
_cell.length_c   1.000
_cell.angle_alpha   90.00
_cell.angle_beta   90.00
_cell.angle_gamma   90.00
#
_symmetry.space_group_name_H-M   'P 1'
#
loop_
_entity.id
_entity.type
_entity.pdbx_description
1 polymer ?
#
loop_
_entity_poly.entity_id
_entity_poly.type
_entity_poly.pdbx_seq_one_letter_code
_entity_poly.pdbx_strand_id
1 'polypeptide(L)'
;MFHSVKAILFLLGIKERAHFVIAEVLEQLSKDGKLESVYVSKFKAGIASREGADYNYTYSEKTASELVVMAGEFVKRMNWLKDNV
;
A
#
# COMPACT_ATOMS: atom_id res chain seq x y z
N MET A 1 -2.40 4.12 -4.01
CA MET A 1 -1.80 2.96 -3.31
C MET A 1 -2.68 1.71 -3.39
N PHE A 2 -3.94 1.73 -2.92
CA PHE A 2 -4.84 0.56 -2.99
C PHE A 2 -4.89 -0.12 -4.37
N HIS A 3 -5.17 0.66 -5.42
CA HIS A 3 -5.28 0.12 -6.78
C HIS A 3 -3.97 -0.44 -7.35
N SER A 4 -2.81 0.12 -6.98
CA SER A 4 -1.52 -0.42 -7.44
C SER A 4 -1.23 -1.79 -6.81
N VAL A 5 -1.64 -2.01 -5.57
CA VAL A 5 -1.57 -3.35 -4.94
C VAL A 5 -2.60 -4.29 -5.54
N LYS A 6 -3.82 -3.81 -5.80
CA LYS A 6 -4.85 -4.60 -6.49
C LYS A 6 -4.38 -5.16 -7.83
N ALA A 7 -3.57 -4.41 -8.57
CA ALA A 7 -2.97 -4.90 -9.82
C ALA A 7 -2.04 -6.10 -9.59
N ILE A 8 -1.19 -6.05 -8.55
CA ILE A 8 -0.32 -7.18 -8.18
C ILE A 8 -1.15 -8.39 -7.74
N LEU A 9 -2.15 -8.19 -6.87
CA LEU A 9 -3.04 -9.28 -6.44
C LEU A 9 -3.73 -9.95 -7.63
N PHE A 10 -4.18 -9.15 -8.60
CA PHE A 10 -4.80 -9.68 -9.82
C PHE A 10 -3.83 -10.58 -10.60
N LEU A 11 -2.57 -10.19 -10.75
CA LEU A 11 -1.54 -11.01 -11.40
C LEU A 11 -1.23 -12.30 -10.64
N LEU A 12 -1.34 -12.27 -9.31
CA LEU A 12 -1.21 -13.45 -8.45
C LEU A 12 -2.47 -14.33 -8.41
N GLY A 13 -3.54 -13.98 -9.14
CA GLY A 13 -4.81 -14.70 -9.12
C GLY A 13 -5.64 -14.50 -7.84
N ILE A 14 -5.29 -13.51 -7.01
CA ILE A 14 -5.94 -13.22 -5.72
C ILE A 14 -7.02 -12.13 -5.91
N LYS A 15 -8.27 -12.43 -5.54
CA LYS A 15 -9.40 -11.50 -5.67
C LYS A 15 -9.90 -11.00 -4.32
N GLU A 16 -9.15 -10.06 -3.73
CA GLU A 16 -9.50 -9.50 -2.42
C GLU A 16 -9.83 -8.01 -2.45
N ARG A 17 -10.64 -7.56 -1.49
CA ARG A 17 -11.08 -6.15 -1.38
C ARG A 17 -10.81 -5.53 -0.02
N ALA A 18 -10.66 -6.33 1.02
CA ALA A 18 -10.41 -5.83 2.36
C ALA A 18 -8.98 -5.29 2.49
N HIS A 19 -8.84 -4.07 3.01
CA HIS A 19 -7.53 -3.43 3.23
C HIS A 19 -6.60 -4.29 4.08
N PHE A 20 -7.14 -4.91 5.14
CA PHE A 20 -6.41 -5.83 6.00
C PHE A 20 -5.82 -7.02 5.22
N VAL A 21 -6.65 -7.73 4.45
CA VAL A 21 -6.20 -8.90 3.68
C VAL A 21 -5.15 -8.50 2.65
N ILE A 22 -5.30 -7.32 2.02
CA ILE A 22 -4.30 -6.79 1.09
C ILE A 22 -2.97 -6.51 1.80
N ALA A 23 -2.99 -5.99 3.04
CA ALA A 23 -1.79 -5.77 3.81
C ALA A 23 -1.06 -7.09 4.15
N GLU A 24 -1.81 -8.16 4.46
CA GLU A 24 -1.24 -9.48 4.72
C GLU A 24 -0.59 -10.10 3.46
N VAL A 25 -1.16 -9.88 2.27
CA VAL A 25 -0.50 -10.29 1.02
C VAL A 25 0.84 -9.56 0.83
N LEU A 26 0.89 -8.25 1.13
CA LEU A 26 2.14 -7.49 1.06
C LEU A 26 3.17 -7.96 2.10
N GLU A 27 2.73 -8.32 3.31
CA GLU A 27 3.59 -8.95 4.33
C GLU A 27 4.17 -10.27 3.81
N GLN A 28 3.36 -11.12 3.19
CA GLN A 28 3.84 -12.38 2.63
C GLN A 28 4.86 -12.16 1.52
N LEU A 29 4.59 -11.25 0.58
CA LEU A 29 5.55 -10.87 -0.46
C LEU A 29 6.84 -10.33 0.12
N SER A 30 6.77 -9.66 1.27
CA SER A 30 7.96 -9.18 1.96
C SER A 30 8.77 -10.31 2.61
N LYS A 31 8.11 -11.24 3.28
CA LYS A 31 8.73 -12.46 3.84
C LYS A 31 9.38 -13.31 2.77
N ASP A 32 8.78 -13.36 1.57
CA ASP A 32 9.33 -14.08 0.41
C ASP A 32 10.50 -13.33 -0.26
N GLY A 33 10.90 -12.16 0.25
CA GLY A 33 11.99 -11.34 -0.31
C GLY A 33 11.65 -10.61 -1.61
N LYS A 34 10.37 -10.62 -2.03
CA LYS A 34 9.90 -9.97 -3.27
C LYS A 34 9.60 -8.48 -3.07
N LEU A 35 9.37 -8.06 -1.83
CA LEU A 35 9.04 -6.68 -1.47
C LEU A 35 9.75 -6.23 -0.19
N GLU A 36 10.30 -5.03 -0.19
CA GLU A 36 10.93 -4.45 0.98
C GLU A 36 9.86 -4.07 2.01
N SER A 37 10.08 -4.43 3.28
CA SER A 37 9.11 -4.24 4.37
C SER A 37 8.68 -2.78 4.56
N VAL A 38 9.52 -1.81 4.16
CA VAL A 38 9.18 -0.39 4.14
C VAL A 38 7.91 -0.10 3.33
N TYR A 39 7.66 -0.83 2.23
CA TYR A 39 6.46 -0.63 1.43
C TYR A 39 5.22 -1.19 2.13
N VAL A 40 5.35 -2.26 2.91
CA VAL A 40 4.27 -2.77 3.75
C VAL A 40 3.87 -1.72 4.80
N SER A 41 4.87 -1.16 5.49
CA SER A 41 4.67 -0.07 6.46
C SER A 41 4.02 1.16 5.82
N LYS A 42 4.48 1.56 4.63
CA LYS A 42 3.88 2.67 3.86
C LYS A 42 2.41 2.40 3.56
N PHE A 43 2.05 1.19 3.12
CA PHE A 43 0.66 0.84 2.84
C PHE A 43 -0.22 0.92 4.10
N LYS A 44 0.24 0.34 5.22
CA LYS A 44 -0.44 0.40 6.52
C LYS A 44 -0.60 1.84 7.02
N ALA A 45 0.44 2.67 6.88
CA ALA A 45 0.38 4.09 7.21
C ALA A 45 -0.64 4.85 6.34
N GLY A 46 -0.72 4.52 5.05
CA GLY A 46 -1.73 5.09 4.15
C GLY A 46 -3.16 4.71 4.54
N ILE A 47 -3.39 3.46 4.96
CA ILE A 47 -4.70 3.03 5.50
C ILE A 47 -5.03 3.83 6.76
N ALA A 48 -4.11 3.90 7.73
CA ALA A 48 -4.33 4.60 9.00
C ALA A 48 -4.58 6.11 8.80
N SER A 49 -3.83 6.76 7.91
CA SER A 49 -4.04 8.17 7.60
C SER A 49 -5.40 8.42 6.93
N ARG A 50 -5.81 7.53 6.02
CA ARG A 50 -7.13 7.59 5.38
C ARG A 50 -8.26 7.37 6.39
N GLU A 51 -8.13 6.41 7.30
CA GLU A 51 -9.12 6.18 8.36
C GLU A 51 -9.19 7.35 9.35
N GLY A 52 -8.04 7.91 9.71
CA GLY A 52 -7.94 9.13 10.53
C GLY A 52 -8.67 10.30 9.89
N ALA A 53 -8.45 10.54 8.59
CA ALA A 53 -9.10 11.63 7.87
C ALA A 53 -10.61 11.40 7.69
N ASP A 54 -11.01 10.23 7.19
CA ASP A 54 -12.39 9.94 6.77
C ASP A 54 -13.34 9.75 7.95
N TYR A 55 -12.87 9.10 9.03
CA TYR A 55 -13.75 8.67 10.12
C TYR A 55 -13.53 9.44 11.41
N ASN A 56 -12.35 10.03 11.59
CA ASN A 56 -11.99 10.70 12.84
C ASN A 56 -11.69 12.20 12.66
N TYR A 57 -11.76 12.72 11.43
CA TYR A 57 -11.42 14.12 11.10
C TYR A 57 -10.01 14.55 11.55
N THR A 58 -9.06 13.60 11.58
CA THR A 58 -7.67 13.82 12.01
C THR A 58 -6.77 13.93 10.79
N TYR A 59 -6.41 15.16 10.41
CA TYR A 59 -5.53 15.45 9.28
C TYR A 59 -4.79 16.79 9.44
N SER A 60 -3.67 16.94 8.73
CA SER A 60 -2.90 18.20 8.65
C SER A 60 -2.23 18.35 7.28
N GLU A 61 -1.89 19.58 6.89
CA GLU A 61 -1.16 19.86 5.66
C GLU A 61 0.17 19.09 5.58
N LYS A 62 0.90 19.04 6.71
CA LYS A 62 2.16 18.30 6.83
C LYS A 62 1.96 16.81 6.52
N THR A 63 1.03 16.17 7.21
CA THR A 63 0.77 14.73 7.03
C THR A 63 0.24 14.42 5.63
N ALA A 64 -0.58 15.30 5.05
CA ALA A 64 -1.04 15.15 3.67
C ALA A 64 0.11 15.23 2.67
N SER A 65 1.03 16.19 2.83
CA SER A 65 2.20 16.37 1.97
C SER A 65 3.14 15.17 2.03
N GLU A 66 3.43 14.68 3.23
CA GLU A 66 4.23 13.47 3.45
C GLU A 66 3.57 12.24 2.82
N LEU A 67 2.25 12.09 2.96
CA LEU A 67 1.48 10.99 2.40
C LEU A 67 1.50 10.98 0.87
N VAL A 68 1.43 12.15 0.22
CA VAL A 68 1.48 12.25 -1.27
C VAL A 68 2.83 11.78 -1.80
N VAL A 69 3.93 12.23 -1.21
CA VAL A 69 5.29 11.80 -1.58
C VAL A 69 5.44 10.29 -1.39
N MET A 70 5.04 9.81 -0.21
CA MET A 70 5.09 8.39 0.14
C MET A 70 4.25 7.51 -0.80
N ALA A 71 3.05 7.97 -1.16
CA ALA A 71 2.18 7.28 -2.10
C ALA A 71 2.78 7.22 -3.51
N GLY A 72 3.47 8.28 -3.95
CA GLY A 72 4.18 8.32 -5.23
C GLY A 72 5.31 7.29 -5.31
N GLU A 73 6.15 7.22 -4.28
CA GLU A 73 7.21 6.20 -4.17
C GLU A 73 6.64 4.79 -4.13
N PHE A 74 5.57 4.59 -3.36
CA PHE A 74 4.90 3.31 -3.26
C PHE A 74 4.36 2.83 -4.61
N VAL A 75 3.66 3.69 -5.35
CA VAL A 75 3.12 3.35 -6.67
C VAL A 75 4.24 3.01 -7.66
N LYS A 76 5.35 3.77 -7.66
CA LYS A 76 6.53 3.45 -8.49
C LYS A 76 7.05 2.05 -8.20
N ARG A 77 7.20 1.68 -6.92
CA ARG A 77 7.65 0.34 -6.55
C ARG A 77 6.66 -0.75 -6.95
N MET A 78 5.37 -0.54 -6.72
CA MET A 78 4.35 -1.52 -7.10
C MET A 78 4.30 -1.72 -8.62
N ASN A 79 4.53 -0.66 -9.41
CA ASN A 79 4.64 -0.79 -10.86
C ASN A 79 5.84 -1.64 -11.26
N TRP A 80 7.03 -1.39 -10.68
CA TRP A 80 8.19 -2.24 -10.89
C TRP A 80 7.87 -3.69 -10.52
N LEU A 81 7.23 -3.93 -9.36
CA LEU A 81 6.90 -5.28 -8.91
C LEU A 81 5.92 -5.96 -9.88
N LYS A 82 4.89 -5.24 -10.33
CA LYS A 82 3.92 -5.71 -11.33
C LYS A 82 4.61 -6.11 -12.65
N ASP A 83 5.66 -5.40 -13.07
CA ASP A 83 6.41 -5.72 -14.29
C ASP A 83 7.47 -6.83 -14.09
N ASN A 84 7.69 -7.29 -12.85
CA ASN A 84 8.70 -8.30 -12.47
C ASN A 84 8.12 -9.43 -11.59
N VAL A 85 6.80 -9.63 -11.63
CA VAL A 85 6.06 -10.71 -10.95
C VAL A 85 5.76 -11.82 -11.93
#